data_AF-A0A843C473-F1
#
_entry.id   AF-A0A843C473-F1
#
_cell.length_a   1.000
_cell.length_b   1.000
_cell.length_c   1.000
_cell.angle_alpha   90.00
_cell.angle_beta   90.00
_cell.angle_gamma   90.00
#
_symmetry.space_group_name_H-M   'P 1'
#
loop_
_entity.id
_entity.type
_entity.pdbx_description
1 polymer ?
#
loop_
_entity_poly.entity_id
_entity_poly.type
_entity_poly.pdbx_seq_one_letter_code
_entity_poly.pdbx_strand_id
1 'polypeptide(L)'
;MSKKAFEDSENKKKGKIALIWFSKNNIISIKGNQQPLYLQKKLARLSLMDRQLLLLKENGFLEIVFISKEKEFLESIKNELMKKQWPESGLKFDFIIPKELVNYLDEREKNNSTDLILSLSGEWLYDKRIIEYLSENMLSNKQRTKEEKGKEIAFIQEDREEILKEKQQHLIFNEFLPIIGMIKGKNAIFKQLEKETGKNELTNPFETLFAIGLKEPHKIIQLSKIPTYITSMRRELPISYSIVRGRKELSKAKWLLVKQTQKGTLDFIAWYFNRPLENLTVYLIANGPLTPNQITVIVNILAFIVAGCFIASPYLVTSHLMLARALPWLAFIGLVGVNILDGVDGKLARIRDKLTLLGHLEHSFDQLYEQTVYFAAMWYCLNITEQKLIPWIILIIAFLIVDTFNRHVSMQYYNVMRVSLADSGRLDRMFRRIDGRRNTYTIHFLIFLLLPWKQYLIISMLTHATITSLIYTSRAIYHLRRADKGIFPKTEEIV
;
A
#
# COMPACT_ATOMS: atom_id res chain seq x y z
N MET A 1 -14.94 -11.64 11.42
CA MET A 1 -13.87 -12.34 12.18
C MET A 1 -14.49 -12.88 13.44
N SER A 2 -14.39 -14.18 13.71
CA SER A 2 -14.92 -14.78 14.94
C SER A 2 -13.99 -14.47 16.12
N LYS A 3 -14.55 -14.35 17.34
CA LYS A 3 -13.82 -14.12 18.60
C LYS A 3 -12.64 -15.10 18.79
N LYS A 4 -12.80 -16.33 18.30
CA LYS A 4 -11.79 -17.40 18.34
C LYS A 4 -10.54 -17.09 17.50
N ALA A 5 -10.68 -16.40 16.37
CA ALA A 5 -9.55 -15.95 15.55
C ALA A 5 -8.80 -14.75 16.18
N PHE A 6 -9.47 -13.99 17.06
CA PHE A 6 -8.85 -12.91 17.82
C PHE A 6 -8.04 -13.48 19.01
N GLU A 7 -8.63 -14.44 19.74
CA GLU A 7 -7.97 -15.17 20.83
C GLU A 7 -6.77 -16.01 20.35
N ASP A 8 -6.86 -16.67 19.18
CA ASP A 8 -5.73 -17.37 18.55
C ASP A 8 -4.63 -16.40 18.05
N SER A 9 -4.98 -15.14 17.74
CA SER A 9 -4.01 -14.09 17.40
C SER A 9 -3.31 -13.50 18.63
N GLU A 10 -3.97 -13.52 19.80
CA GLU A 10 -3.38 -13.07 21.07
C GLU A 10 -2.44 -14.12 21.66
N ASN A 11 -2.76 -15.41 21.53
CA ASN A 11 -1.88 -16.50 22.00
C ASN A 11 -0.58 -16.66 21.18
N LYS A 12 -0.51 -16.14 19.94
CA LYS A 12 0.70 -16.10 19.09
C LYS A 12 1.65 -14.92 19.35
N LYS A 13 1.33 -14.01 20.28
CA LYS A 13 2.07 -12.75 20.53
C LYS A 13 3.05 -12.78 21.70
N LYS A 14 3.30 -13.93 22.33
CA LYS A 14 4.29 -14.01 23.41
C LYS A 14 5.72 -13.98 22.83
N GLY A 15 6.55 -13.09 23.38
CA GLY A 15 8.01 -13.08 23.29
C GLY A 15 8.72 -12.69 21.99
N LYS A 16 8.14 -11.84 21.11
CA LYS A 16 8.89 -11.32 19.95
C LYS A 16 9.64 -10.02 20.29
N ILE A 17 10.97 -10.02 20.12
CA ILE A 17 11.84 -8.84 20.29
C ILE A 17 12.47 -8.45 18.96
N ALA A 18 12.51 -7.16 18.66
CA ALA A 18 13.24 -6.60 17.53
C ALA A 18 14.46 -5.80 17.99
N LEU A 19 15.65 -6.16 17.50
CA LEU A 19 16.90 -5.44 17.70
C LEU A 19 17.18 -4.58 16.45
N ILE A 20 17.22 -3.26 16.62
CA ILE A 20 17.49 -2.32 15.53
C ILE A 20 18.87 -1.72 15.73
N TRP A 21 19.77 -1.99 14.77
CA TRP A 21 21.16 -1.57 14.84
C TRP A 21 21.44 -0.34 13.99
N PHE A 22 22.17 0.61 14.56
CA PHE A 22 22.66 1.79 13.85
C PHE A 22 24.19 1.82 13.85
N SER A 23 24.79 1.79 12.66
CA SER A 23 26.25 1.73 12.48
C SER A 23 26.93 3.10 12.44
N LYS A 24 26.22 4.16 12.03
CA LYS A 24 26.77 5.52 11.92
C LYS A 24 25.75 6.60 12.27
N ASN A 25 26.26 7.65 12.90
CA ASN A 25 25.62 8.95 12.94
C ASN A 25 25.59 9.57 11.53
N ASN A 26 24.68 9.14 10.66
CA ASN A 26 24.37 9.86 9.42
C ASN A 26 23.60 11.15 9.78
N ILE A 27 24.30 12.08 10.42
CA ILE A 27 23.85 13.41 10.76
C ILE A 27 23.95 14.24 9.49
N ILE A 28 22.83 14.81 9.05
CA ILE A 28 22.82 15.77 7.95
C ILE A 28 22.35 17.10 8.53
N SER A 29 23.18 18.14 8.44
CA SER A 29 22.78 19.49 8.81
C SER A 29 21.74 20.00 7.80
N ILE A 30 20.53 20.33 8.29
CA ILE A 30 19.50 21.01 7.50
C ILE A 30 18.96 22.15 8.36
N LYS A 31 19.18 23.40 7.92
CA LYS A 31 18.79 24.63 8.63
C LYS A 31 19.36 24.74 10.05
N GLY A 32 20.65 24.41 10.23
CA GLY A 32 21.36 24.60 11.51
C GLY A 32 21.13 23.50 12.56
N ASN A 33 20.08 22.68 12.44
CA ASN A 33 19.87 21.53 13.32
C ASN A 33 20.52 20.27 12.73
N GLN A 34 21.53 19.77 13.44
CA GLN A 34 22.13 18.46 13.19
C GLN A 34 21.22 17.38 13.78
N GLN A 35 20.60 16.57 12.92
CA GLN A 35 19.80 15.43 13.37
C GLN A 35 20.03 14.21 12.48
N PRO A 36 19.79 12.99 13.01
CA PRO A 36 19.83 11.77 12.24
C PRO A 36 18.91 11.80 11.01
N LEU A 37 19.45 11.35 9.88
CA LEU A 37 18.70 11.12 8.64
C LEU A 37 17.39 10.32 8.89
N TYR A 38 17.46 9.34 9.78
CA TYR A 38 16.40 8.38 10.11
C TYR A 38 15.22 9.00 10.86
N LEU A 39 15.46 10.10 11.59
CA LEU A 39 14.44 10.81 12.37
C LEU A 39 13.76 11.91 11.55
N GLN A 40 14.52 12.60 10.69
CA GLN A 40 14.06 13.84 10.09
C GLN A 40 13.47 13.70 8.68
N LYS A 41 14.01 12.81 7.84
CA LYS A 41 13.57 12.73 6.44
C LYS A 41 12.30 11.91 6.29
N LYS A 42 11.25 12.60 5.84
CA LYS A 42 9.91 12.05 5.68
C LYS A 42 9.76 11.38 4.33
N LEU A 43 9.48 10.08 4.36
CA LEU A 43 8.88 9.34 3.26
C LEU A 43 7.37 9.42 3.44
N ALA A 44 6.72 10.33 2.71
CA ALA A 44 5.29 10.61 2.84
C ALA A 44 4.86 10.87 4.29
N ARG A 45 5.44 11.91 4.90
CA ARG A 45 5.25 12.33 6.30
C ARG A 45 5.80 11.43 7.41
N LEU A 46 5.99 10.14 7.18
CA LEU A 46 6.59 9.24 8.16
C LEU A 46 8.11 9.26 8.04
N SER A 47 8.83 9.31 9.16
CA SER A 47 10.28 9.09 9.13
C SER A 47 10.58 7.62 8.78
N LEU A 48 11.84 7.32 8.44
CA LEU A 48 12.26 5.93 8.19
C LEU A 48 12.04 5.07 9.44
N MET A 49 12.36 5.63 10.61
CA MET A 49 12.13 4.98 11.90
C MET A 49 10.64 4.73 12.13
N ASP A 50 9.78 5.74 11.94
CA ASP A 50 8.34 5.59 12.15
C ASP A 50 7.76 4.45 11.28
N ARG A 51 8.25 4.32 10.05
CA ARG A 51 7.85 3.22 9.14
C ARG A 51 8.31 1.85 9.64
N GLN A 52 9.56 1.73 10.07
CA GLN A 52 10.08 0.48 10.62
C GLN A 52 9.33 0.06 11.90
N LEU A 53 9.04 1.02 12.78
CA LEU A 53 8.28 0.75 14.00
C LEU A 53 6.87 0.25 13.70
N LEU A 54 6.19 0.88 12.75
CA LEU A 54 4.87 0.45 12.31
C LEU A 54 4.92 -0.97 11.70
N LEU A 55 5.90 -1.22 10.83
CA LEU A 55 6.16 -2.52 10.22
C LEU A 55 6.33 -3.64 11.26
N LEU A 56 7.16 -3.37 12.28
CA LEU A 56 7.45 -4.31 13.37
C LEU A 56 6.21 -4.55 14.24
N LYS A 57 5.50 -3.48 14.60
CA LYS A 57 4.28 -3.55 15.39
C LYS A 57 3.20 -4.39 14.70
N GLU A 58 2.98 -4.19 13.40
CA GLU A 58 2.03 -4.98 12.61
C GLU A 58 2.38 -6.47 12.54
N ASN A 59 3.68 -6.80 12.68
CA ASN A 59 4.20 -8.16 12.72
C ASN A 59 4.23 -8.79 14.14
N GLY A 60 3.74 -8.04 15.14
CA GLY A 60 3.66 -8.48 16.53
C GLY A 60 4.97 -8.32 17.32
N PHE A 61 5.95 -7.56 16.82
CA PHE A 61 7.12 -7.17 17.60
C PHE A 61 6.76 -5.95 18.45
N LEU A 62 6.43 -6.19 19.72
CA LEU A 62 6.00 -5.14 20.66
C LEU A 62 7.16 -4.58 21.49
N GLU A 63 8.27 -5.31 21.58
CA GLU A 63 9.47 -4.92 22.31
C GLU A 63 10.58 -4.62 21.31
N ILE A 64 11.09 -3.39 21.34
CA ILE A 64 12.02 -2.86 20.36
C ILE A 64 13.24 -2.32 21.09
N VAL A 65 14.39 -2.90 20.76
CA VAL A 65 15.66 -2.56 21.38
C VAL A 65 16.51 -1.83 20.37
N PHE A 66 16.84 -0.58 20.66
CA PHE A 66 17.71 0.24 19.84
C PHE A 66 19.15 0.10 20.29
N ILE A 67 20.03 -0.21 19.32
CA ILE A 67 21.43 -0.50 19.60
C ILE A 67 22.31 0.42 18.77
N SER A 68 23.16 1.19 19.45
CA SER A 68 24.17 2.05 18.85
C SER A 68 25.38 2.16 19.77
N LYS A 69 26.56 2.42 19.19
CA LYS A 69 27.76 2.75 19.96
C LYS A 69 27.67 4.13 20.61
N GLU A 70 26.88 5.03 20.03
CA GLU A 70 26.83 6.44 20.42
C GLU A 70 25.65 6.68 21.36
N LYS A 71 25.93 6.92 22.65
CA LYS A 71 24.91 7.20 23.68
C LYS A 71 24.05 8.41 23.34
N GLU A 72 24.67 9.49 22.88
CA GLU A 72 23.97 10.74 22.52
C GLU A 72 22.93 10.52 21.41
N PHE A 73 23.25 9.65 20.46
CA PHE A 73 22.34 9.28 19.37
C PHE A 73 21.13 8.50 19.88
N LEU A 74 21.33 7.53 20.80
CA LEU A 74 20.23 6.80 21.42
C LEU A 74 19.31 7.74 22.22
N GLU A 75 19.88 8.71 22.94
CA GLU A 75 19.09 9.71 23.67
C GLU A 75 18.30 10.61 22.72
N SER A 76 18.87 10.97 21.56
CA SER A 76 18.15 11.70 20.51
C SER A 76 16.94 10.91 19.97
N ILE A 77 17.12 9.60 19.72
CA ILE A 77 16.02 8.71 19.31
C ILE A 77 14.95 8.66 20.39
N LYS A 78 15.35 8.42 21.64
CA LYS A 78 14.44 8.34 22.79
C LYS A 78 13.60 9.59 22.92
N ASN A 79 14.21 10.77 22.88
CA ASN A 79 13.51 12.05 22.96
C ASN A 79 12.49 12.24 21.83
N GLU A 80 12.84 11.86 20.60
CA GLU A 80 11.93 11.96 19.45
C GLU A 80 10.76 10.97 19.56
N LEU A 81 10.99 9.75 20.08
CA LEU A 81 9.94 8.77 20.31
C LEU A 81 8.96 9.20 21.39
N MET A 82 9.46 9.77 22.48
CA MET A 82 8.63 10.32 23.55
C MET A 82 7.79 11.50 23.05
N LYS A 83 8.39 12.41 22.28
CA LYS A 83 7.69 13.55 21.67
C LYS A 83 6.55 13.12 20.75
N LYS A 84 6.69 11.97 20.08
CA LYS A 84 5.68 11.40 19.18
C LYS A 84 4.68 10.46 19.89
N GLN A 85 4.78 10.28 21.21
CA GLN A 85 3.91 9.42 21.99
C GLN A 85 3.86 7.95 21.51
N TRP A 86 4.95 7.45 20.91
CA TRP A 86 5.05 6.05 20.52
C TRP A 86 4.83 5.04 21.67
N PRO A 87 5.24 5.31 22.94
CA PRO A 87 4.97 4.41 24.05
C PRO A 87 3.48 4.15 24.31
N GLU A 88 2.63 5.15 24.12
CA GLU A 88 1.16 5.03 24.27
C GLU A 88 0.56 4.08 23.23
N SER A 89 1.31 3.77 22.17
CA SER A 89 0.88 2.84 21.14
C SER A 89 1.06 1.36 21.54
N GLY A 90 1.54 1.06 22.75
CA GLY A 90 1.75 -0.30 23.26
C GLY A 90 3.10 -0.92 22.88
N LEU A 91 4.04 -0.10 22.38
CA LEU A 91 5.42 -0.50 22.13
C LEU A 91 6.30 -0.22 23.35
N LYS A 92 7.15 -1.18 23.71
CA LYS A 92 8.20 -1.00 24.72
C LYS A 92 9.53 -0.76 24.04
N PHE A 93 10.29 0.18 24.58
CA PHE A 93 11.57 0.59 24.02
C PHE A 93 12.69 0.45 25.03
N ASP A 94 13.76 -0.23 24.64
CA ASP A 94 15.01 -0.30 25.39
C ASP A 94 16.13 0.31 24.53
N PHE A 95 17.07 0.99 25.17
CA PHE A 95 18.17 1.68 24.50
C PHE A 95 19.47 1.21 25.13
N ILE A 96 20.26 0.45 24.36
CA ILE A 96 21.43 -0.23 24.89
C ILE A 96 22.64 -0.06 23.98
N ILE A 97 23.81 -0.20 24.58
CA ILE A 97 25.08 -0.23 23.86
C ILE A 97 25.43 -1.68 23.56
N PRO A 98 26.17 -2.00 22.49
CA PRO A 98 26.53 -3.38 22.15
C PRO A 98 27.10 -4.22 23.30
N LYS A 99 27.82 -3.61 24.26
CA LYS A 99 28.39 -4.31 25.43
C LYS A 99 27.34 -4.77 26.44
N GLU A 100 26.18 -4.11 26.51
CA GLU A 100 25.10 -4.41 27.47
C GLU A 100 24.12 -5.47 26.94
N LEU A 101 24.22 -5.82 25.64
CA LEU A 101 23.28 -6.67 24.94
C LEU A 101 23.21 -8.10 25.51
N VAL A 102 24.35 -8.70 25.87
CA VAL A 102 24.38 -10.06 26.41
C VAL A 102 23.65 -10.13 27.74
N ASN A 103 23.96 -9.22 28.66
CA ASN A 103 23.30 -9.15 29.97
C ASN A 103 21.78 -8.93 29.82
N TYR A 104 21.39 -8.01 28.92
CA TYR A 104 19.99 -7.74 28.63
C TYR A 104 19.25 -9.01 28.14
N LEU A 105 19.84 -9.76 27.21
CA LEU A 105 19.23 -10.98 26.69
C LEU A 105 19.23 -12.12 27.72
N ASP A 106 20.29 -12.27 28.51
CA ASP A 106 20.40 -13.27 29.58
C ASP A 106 19.29 -13.08 30.64
N GLU A 107 18.99 -11.84 31.04
CA GLU A 107 17.89 -11.53 31.96
C GLU A 107 16.53 -11.89 31.37
N ARG A 108 16.33 -11.62 30.07
CA ARG A 108 15.07 -11.90 29.37
C ARG A 108 14.84 -13.38 29.14
N GLU A 109 15.90 -14.13 28.87
CA GLU A 109 15.82 -15.57 28.67
C GLU A 109 15.49 -16.30 29.97
N LYS A 110 16.09 -15.89 31.11
CA LYS A 110 15.75 -16.41 32.45
C LYS A 110 14.27 -16.24 32.78
N ASN A 111 13.66 -15.17 32.31
CA ASN A 111 12.24 -14.88 32.49
C ASN A 111 11.32 -15.62 31.50
N ASN A 112 11.84 -16.53 30.66
CA ASN A 112 11.09 -17.23 29.59
C ASN A 112 10.30 -16.29 28.69
N SER A 113 10.78 -15.06 28.50
CA SER A 113 10.01 -13.97 27.89
C SER A 113 10.24 -13.81 26.39
N THR A 114 11.06 -14.66 25.76
CA THR A 114 11.53 -14.48 24.37
C THR A 114 11.43 -15.76 23.56
N ASP A 115 10.66 -15.70 22.47
CA ASP A 115 10.44 -16.80 21.53
C ASP A 115 11.13 -16.54 20.18
N LEU A 116 11.21 -15.27 19.76
CA LEU A 116 11.82 -14.86 18.49
C LEU A 116 12.55 -13.53 18.64
N ILE A 117 13.80 -13.49 18.21
CA ILE A 117 14.62 -12.28 18.12
C ILE A 117 14.83 -11.96 16.64
N LEU A 118 14.44 -10.76 16.23
CA LEU A 118 14.68 -10.24 14.90
C LEU A 118 15.74 -9.13 14.97
N SER A 119 16.88 -9.33 14.34
CA SER A 119 17.95 -8.33 14.26
C SER A 119 18.01 -7.72 12.87
N LEU A 120 17.90 -6.39 12.77
CA LEU A 120 17.87 -5.68 11.49
C LEU A 120 18.71 -4.41 11.52
N SER A 121 19.28 -4.05 10.37
CA SER A 121 19.94 -2.75 10.19
C SER A 121 18.90 -1.63 10.06
N GLY A 122 19.01 -0.59 10.89
CA GLY A 122 18.15 0.59 10.86
C GLY A 122 18.29 1.46 9.61
N GLU A 123 19.34 1.26 8.79
CA GLU A 123 19.58 2.03 7.56
C GLU A 123 18.72 1.58 6.36
N TRP A 124 18.05 0.44 6.50
CA TRP A 124 17.35 -0.22 5.41
C TRP A 124 15.83 -0.13 5.55
N LEU A 125 15.17 0.15 4.45
CA LEU A 125 13.73 0.01 4.32
C LEU A 125 13.42 -1.39 3.81
N TYR A 126 12.59 -2.14 4.55
CA TYR A 126 12.15 -3.49 4.21
C TYR A 126 10.69 -3.51 3.78
N ASP A 127 10.37 -4.40 2.86
CA ASP A 127 8.99 -4.81 2.59
C ASP A 127 8.43 -5.60 3.77
N LYS A 128 7.14 -5.40 4.10
CA LYS A 128 6.46 -6.11 5.20
C LYS A 128 6.54 -7.62 5.05
N ARG A 129 6.41 -8.10 3.82
CA ARG A 129 6.41 -9.53 3.49
C ARG A 129 7.72 -10.23 3.87
N ILE A 130 8.83 -9.50 3.89
CA ILE A 130 10.14 -10.02 4.32
C ILE A 130 10.09 -10.42 5.80
N ILE A 131 9.52 -9.55 6.64
CA ILE A 131 9.44 -9.79 8.09
C ILE A 131 8.37 -10.84 8.42
N GLU A 132 7.21 -10.77 7.75
CA GLU A 132 6.13 -11.75 7.90
C GLU A 132 6.63 -13.16 7.58
N TYR A 133 7.19 -13.34 6.38
CA TYR A 133 7.64 -14.64 5.90
C TYR A 133 8.79 -15.21 6.73
N LEU A 134 9.75 -14.36 7.15
CA LEU A 134 10.84 -14.76 8.04
C LEU A 134 10.30 -15.21 9.41
N SER A 135 9.38 -14.46 10.00
CA SER A 135 8.80 -14.78 11.30
C SER A 135 8.01 -16.09 11.27
N GLU A 136 7.22 -16.31 10.21
CA GLU A 136 6.44 -17.54 10.02
C GLU A 136 7.32 -18.77 9.79
N ASN A 137 8.37 -18.64 8.97
CA ASN A 137 9.32 -19.73 8.73
C ASN A 137 10.13 -20.09 9.97
N MET A 138 10.34 -19.15 10.90
CA MET A 138 11.02 -19.41 12.17
C MET A 138 10.09 -20.07 13.19
N LEU A 139 8.86 -19.57 13.34
CA LEU A 139 7.91 -20.05 14.36
C LEU A 139 7.12 -21.31 13.96
N SER A 140 7.09 -21.68 12.67
CA SER A 140 6.36 -22.86 12.21
C SER A 140 7.00 -24.17 12.70
N ASN A 141 6.39 -24.74 13.76
CA ASN A 141 6.80 -26.05 14.30
C ASN A 141 6.24 -27.25 13.51
N LYS A 142 5.18 -27.05 12.70
CA LYS A 142 4.40 -28.15 12.11
C LYS A 142 5.10 -28.96 11.00
N GLN A 143 6.26 -28.53 10.52
CA GLN A 143 6.98 -29.20 9.43
C GLN A 143 8.51 -29.22 9.62
N ARG A 144 9.02 -29.04 10.84
CA ARG A 144 10.47 -29.15 11.05
C ARG A 144 10.93 -30.58 10.82
N THR A 145 11.61 -30.80 9.71
CA THR A 145 12.38 -32.04 9.47
C THR A 145 13.44 -32.22 10.57
N LYS A 146 13.93 -33.45 10.79
CA LYS A 146 14.99 -33.71 11.80
C LYS A 146 16.24 -32.85 11.57
N GLU A 147 16.54 -32.46 10.32
CA GLU A 147 17.64 -31.54 9.96
C GLU A 147 17.35 -30.07 10.27
N GLU A 148 16.09 -29.63 10.27
CA GLU A 148 15.71 -28.24 10.58
C GLU A 148 15.65 -27.96 12.09
N LYS A 149 15.54 -29.00 12.93
CA LYS A 149 15.53 -28.83 14.40
C LYS A 149 16.83 -28.25 14.97
N GLY A 150 17.92 -28.19 14.20
CA GLY A 150 19.19 -27.54 14.59
C GLY A 150 19.43 -26.16 13.96
N LYS A 151 18.55 -25.69 13.06
CA LYS A 151 18.70 -24.42 12.33
C LYS A 151 17.83 -23.33 12.96
N GLU A 152 18.32 -22.76 14.05
CA GLU A 152 17.62 -21.74 14.84
C GLU A 152 17.91 -20.30 14.41
N ILE A 153 18.73 -20.13 13.38
CA ILE A 153 19.05 -18.86 12.74
C ILE A 153 18.52 -18.91 11.31
N ALA A 154 17.93 -17.82 10.84
CA ALA A 154 17.56 -17.68 9.44
C ALA A 154 18.06 -16.37 8.82
N PHE A 155 18.54 -16.48 7.59
CA PHE A 155 18.94 -15.38 6.73
C PHE A 155 18.08 -15.35 5.47
N ILE A 156 17.95 -14.17 4.87
CA ILE A 156 17.27 -14.00 3.58
C ILE A 156 18.32 -13.75 2.50
N GLN A 157 18.36 -14.64 1.52
CA GLN A 157 19.26 -14.57 0.38
C GLN A 157 18.56 -13.89 -0.80
N GLU A 158 19.21 -12.91 -1.40
CA GLU A 158 18.84 -12.35 -2.69
C GLU A 158 19.31 -13.29 -3.80
N ASP A 159 18.38 -14.06 -4.36
CA ASP A 159 18.61 -15.06 -5.40
C ASP A 159 18.13 -14.61 -6.79
N ARG A 160 17.63 -13.36 -6.93
CA ARG A 160 17.16 -12.83 -8.21
C ARG A 160 18.33 -12.36 -9.09
N GLU A 161 18.56 -13.07 -10.19
CA GLU A 161 19.68 -12.83 -11.12
C GLU A 161 19.76 -11.39 -11.66
N GLU A 162 18.61 -10.74 -11.92
CA GLU A 162 18.56 -9.36 -12.44
C GLU A 162 19.21 -8.35 -11.49
N ILE A 163 19.01 -8.51 -10.19
CA ILE A 163 19.54 -7.60 -9.16
C ILE A 163 20.99 -7.95 -8.84
N LEU A 164 21.37 -9.23 -8.89
CA LEU A 164 22.76 -9.65 -8.69
C LEU A 164 23.71 -9.04 -9.74
N LYS A 165 23.25 -8.90 -10.99
CA LYS A 165 24.01 -8.21 -12.05
C LYS A 165 24.17 -6.70 -11.80
N GLU A 166 23.15 -6.05 -11.24
CA GLU A 166 23.18 -4.61 -10.91
C GLU A 166 24.02 -4.32 -9.63
N LYS A 167 24.06 -5.27 -8.68
CA LYS A 167 24.78 -5.17 -7.40
C LYS A 167 26.29 -5.32 -7.48
N GLN A 168 26.83 -5.93 -8.54
CA GLN A 168 28.29 -6.07 -8.74
C GLN A 168 29.04 -4.72 -8.71
N GLN A 169 28.33 -3.58 -8.74
CA GLN A 169 28.94 -2.26 -8.76
C GLN A 169 28.97 -1.52 -7.40
N HIS A 170 28.14 -1.82 -6.36
CA HIS A 170 28.00 -0.85 -5.24
C HIS A 170 27.63 -1.26 -3.79
N LEU A 171 27.52 -2.52 -3.34
CA LEU A 171 27.15 -2.80 -1.92
C LEU A 171 27.91 -3.96 -1.24
N ILE A 172 28.13 -3.85 0.08
CA ILE A 172 28.95 -4.74 0.93
C ILE A 172 28.26 -6.10 1.26
N PHE A 173 26.96 -6.25 0.98
CA PHE A 173 26.21 -7.49 1.19
C PHE A 173 25.76 -8.05 -0.17
N ASN A 174 26.60 -8.89 -0.77
CA ASN A 174 26.39 -9.34 -2.15
C ASN A 174 25.25 -10.36 -2.27
N GLU A 175 25.04 -11.22 -1.27
CA GLU A 175 24.08 -12.33 -1.37
C GLU A 175 22.93 -12.28 -0.36
N PHE A 176 23.08 -11.62 0.79
CA PHE A 176 22.07 -11.64 1.86
C PHE A 176 21.55 -10.26 2.21
N LEU A 177 20.29 -10.18 2.62
CA LEU A 177 19.72 -8.96 3.20
C LEU A 177 20.23 -8.76 4.64
N PRO A 178 20.40 -7.51 5.12
CA PRO A 178 20.88 -7.22 6.48
C PRO A 178 19.80 -7.39 7.54
N ILE A 179 19.24 -8.60 7.60
CA ILE A 179 18.22 -9.04 8.54
C ILE A 179 18.52 -10.49 8.98
N ILE A 180 18.39 -10.75 10.27
CA ILE A 180 18.66 -12.05 10.89
C ILE A 180 17.48 -12.40 11.80
N GLY A 181 16.87 -13.57 11.58
CA GLY A 181 15.92 -14.16 12.51
C GLY A 181 16.63 -15.16 13.42
N MET A 182 16.35 -15.14 14.71
CA MET A 182 16.94 -16.05 15.70
C MET A 182 15.87 -16.54 16.69
N ILE A 183 15.89 -17.81 17.06
CA ILE A 183 15.04 -18.38 18.11
C ILE A 183 15.83 -18.50 19.42
N LYS A 184 15.10 -18.56 20.53
CA LYS A 184 15.60 -18.69 21.91
C LYS A 184 16.81 -19.64 22.05
N GLY A 185 17.77 -19.31 22.92
CA GLY A 185 18.90 -20.21 23.27
C GLY A 185 20.30 -19.79 22.77
N LYS A 186 20.42 -18.76 21.93
CA LYS A 186 21.71 -18.43 21.26
C LYS A 186 22.53 -17.31 21.91
N ASN A 187 22.58 -17.29 23.25
CA ASN A 187 23.53 -16.42 23.97
C ASN A 187 24.98 -16.66 23.55
N ALA A 188 25.31 -17.84 23.01
CA ALA A 188 26.64 -18.13 22.47
C ALA A 188 27.08 -17.13 21.39
N ILE A 189 26.17 -16.75 20.47
CA ILE A 189 26.45 -15.78 19.40
C ILE A 189 26.70 -14.40 19.99
N PHE A 190 25.84 -13.97 20.90
CA PHE A 190 25.97 -12.67 21.54
C PHE A 190 27.18 -12.60 22.48
N LYS A 191 27.53 -13.69 23.19
CA LYS A 191 28.76 -13.81 24.00
C LYS A 191 30.01 -13.75 23.13
N GLN A 192 29.96 -14.36 21.94
CA GLN A 192 31.04 -14.21 20.96
C GLN A 192 31.15 -12.76 20.47
N LEU A 193 30.02 -12.12 20.16
CA LEU A 193 29.98 -10.69 19.81
C LEU A 193 30.53 -9.81 20.94
N GLU A 194 30.21 -10.10 22.19
CA GLU A 194 30.73 -9.38 23.37
C GLU A 194 32.24 -9.56 23.51
N LYS A 195 32.75 -10.77 23.33
CA LYS A 195 34.20 -11.05 23.34
C LYS A 195 34.93 -10.31 22.22
N GLU A 196 34.33 -10.20 21.04
CA GLU A 196 34.90 -9.48 19.89
C GLU A 196 34.81 -7.95 20.06
N THR A 197 33.69 -7.43 20.59
CA THR A 197 33.50 -6.00 20.92
C THR A 197 34.33 -5.55 22.12
N GLY A 198 34.67 -6.45 23.04
CA GLY A 198 35.52 -6.20 24.19
C GLY A 198 37.02 -6.17 23.87
N LYS A 199 37.44 -6.76 22.75
CA LYS A 199 38.85 -6.85 22.35
C LYS A 199 39.31 -5.76 21.37
N ASN A 200 38.41 -5.09 20.66
CA ASN A 200 38.71 -3.97 19.77
C ASN A 200 37.45 -3.14 19.46
N GLU A 201 37.65 -1.86 19.14
CA GLU A 201 36.61 -0.90 18.73
C GLU A 201 35.95 -1.29 17.38
N LEU A 202 35.16 -2.35 17.32
CA LEU A 202 34.53 -2.84 16.08
C LEU A 202 33.75 -1.74 15.34
N THR A 203 34.15 -1.36 14.13
CA THR A 203 33.49 -0.30 13.36
C THR A 203 32.00 -0.53 13.11
N ASN A 204 31.55 -1.78 12.98
CA ASN A 204 30.12 -2.12 12.85
C ASN A 204 29.72 -3.42 13.61
N PRO A 205 29.10 -3.30 14.80
CA PRO A 205 28.63 -4.44 15.59
C PRO A 205 27.59 -5.33 14.89
N PHE A 206 26.73 -4.76 14.04
CA PHE A 206 25.73 -5.54 13.30
C PHE A 206 26.36 -6.46 12.26
N GLU A 207 27.33 -5.96 11.49
CA GLU A 207 28.09 -6.76 10.53
C GLU A 207 28.83 -7.91 11.22
N THR A 208 29.34 -7.66 12.42
CA THR A 208 30.01 -8.69 13.22
C THR A 208 29.02 -9.77 13.66
N LEU A 209 27.86 -9.38 14.21
CA LEU A 209 26.78 -10.32 14.54
C LEU A 209 26.37 -11.15 13.32
N PHE A 210 26.25 -10.50 12.16
CA PHE A 210 25.90 -11.14 10.89
C PHE A 210 26.94 -12.19 10.49
N ALA A 211 28.23 -11.85 10.56
CA ALA A 211 29.33 -12.75 10.23
C ALA A 211 29.42 -13.94 11.20
N ILE A 212 29.19 -13.73 12.51
CA ILE A 212 29.14 -14.82 13.49
C ILE A 212 27.96 -15.75 13.19
N GLY A 213 26.77 -15.19 12.94
CA GLY A 213 25.58 -15.98 12.64
C GLY A 213 25.70 -16.84 11.37
N LEU A 214 26.48 -16.41 10.38
CA LEU A 214 26.77 -17.20 9.17
C LEU A 214 27.69 -18.41 9.44
N LYS A 215 28.53 -18.35 10.47
CA LYS A 215 29.41 -19.48 10.88
C LYS A 215 28.65 -20.55 11.65
N GLU A 216 27.49 -20.20 12.19
CA GLU A 216 26.60 -21.10 12.92
C GLU A 216 25.66 -21.87 11.98
N PRO A 217 25.09 -23.02 12.42
CA PRO A 217 24.04 -23.70 11.67
C PRO A 217 22.83 -22.77 11.44
N HIS A 218 22.53 -22.51 10.17
CA HIS A 218 21.52 -21.55 9.76
C HIS A 218 20.62 -22.09 8.63
N LYS A 219 19.44 -21.48 8.50
CA LYS A 219 18.47 -21.67 7.43
C LYS A 219 18.60 -20.51 6.43
N ILE A 220 18.62 -20.83 5.15
CA ILE A 220 18.61 -19.83 4.08
C ILE A 220 17.21 -19.78 3.48
N ILE A 221 16.63 -18.59 3.48
CA ILE A 221 15.35 -18.30 2.84
C ILE A 221 15.63 -17.52 1.57
N GLN A 222 15.27 -18.10 0.43
CA GLN A 222 15.34 -17.43 -0.87
C GLN A 222 14.26 -16.35 -0.97
N LEU A 223 14.63 -15.16 -1.40
CA LEU A 223 13.72 -14.03 -1.56
C LEU A 223 12.67 -14.30 -2.65
N SER A 224 13.02 -15.07 -3.69
CA SER A 224 12.09 -15.49 -4.75
C SER A 224 10.90 -16.34 -4.25
N LYS A 225 11.04 -17.02 -3.10
CA LYS A 225 9.98 -17.87 -2.52
C LYS A 225 8.90 -17.08 -1.80
N ILE A 226 9.17 -15.82 -1.46
CA ILE A 226 8.20 -15.00 -0.74
C ILE A 226 7.06 -14.63 -1.71
N PRO A 227 5.78 -14.82 -1.31
CA PRO A 227 4.64 -14.51 -2.16
C PRO A 227 4.64 -13.05 -2.66
N THR A 228 4.57 -12.88 -3.98
CA THR A 228 4.58 -11.55 -4.61
C THR A 228 3.17 -10.99 -4.80
N TYR A 229 2.15 -11.85 -4.87
CA TYR A 229 0.77 -11.44 -5.08
C TYR A 229 0.18 -10.80 -3.82
N ILE A 230 -0.38 -9.59 -3.96
CA ILE A 230 -1.08 -8.91 -2.86
C ILE A 230 -2.54 -8.73 -3.24
N THR A 231 -3.45 -9.42 -2.56
CA THR A 231 -4.90 -9.43 -2.85
C THR A 231 -5.54 -8.04 -2.82
N SER A 232 -5.16 -7.20 -1.85
CA SER A 232 -5.66 -5.81 -1.76
C SER A 232 -5.21 -4.92 -2.92
N MET A 233 -4.09 -5.27 -3.54
CA MET A 233 -3.50 -4.59 -4.69
C MET A 233 -3.88 -5.22 -6.03
N ARG A 234 -4.35 -6.47 -6.02
CA ARG A 234 -4.79 -7.24 -7.20
C ARG A 234 -3.71 -7.34 -8.26
N ARG A 235 -2.47 -7.54 -7.82
CA ARG A 235 -1.30 -7.76 -8.67
C ARG A 235 -0.17 -8.40 -7.89
N GLU A 236 0.75 -8.98 -8.64
CA GLU A 236 2.09 -9.28 -8.19
C GLU A 236 2.88 -7.97 -8.02
N LEU A 237 3.50 -7.84 -6.86
CA LEU A 237 4.35 -6.73 -6.51
C LEU A 237 5.74 -7.27 -6.19
N PRO A 238 6.79 -6.80 -6.90
CA PRO A 238 8.14 -7.21 -6.59
C PRO A 238 8.48 -6.81 -5.16
N ILE A 239 9.17 -7.70 -4.45
CA ILE A 239 9.64 -7.44 -3.09
C ILE A 239 10.78 -6.44 -3.17
N SER A 240 10.60 -5.30 -2.50
CA SER A 240 11.57 -4.22 -2.49
C SER A 240 12.24 -4.07 -1.14
N TYR A 241 13.53 -3.78 -1.16
CA TYR A 241 14.24 -3.29 -0.02
C TYR A 241 15.26 -2.26 -0.52
N SER A 242 15.56 -1.25 0.29
CA SER A 242 16.46 -0.18 -0.14
C SER A 242 17.21 0.41 1.03
N ILE A 243 18.50 0.64 0.84
CA ILE A 243 19.32 1.39 1.79
C ILE A 243 19.13 2.90 1.56
N VAL A 244 18.96 3.66 2.65
CA VAL A 244 18.71 5.11 2.56
C VAL A 244 19.82 5.87 3.28
N ARG A 245 20.85 6.28 2.52
CA ARG A 245 22.02 7.03 3.04
C ARG A 245 21.96 8.53 2.75
N GLY A 246 21.21 8.96 1.74
CA GLY A 246 21.23 10.34 1.26
C GLY A 246 19.88 10.85 0.74
N ARG A 247 19.89 12.03 0.13
CA ARG A 247 18.68 12.64 -0.47
C ARG A 247 18.27 11.92 -1.76
N LYS A 248 19.24 11.49 -2.58
CA LYS A 248 18.97 10.82 -3.86
C LYS A 248 18.28 9.47 -3.63
N GLU A 249 18.79 8.67 -2.69
CA GLU A 249 18.24 7.38 -2.29
C GLU A 249 16.84 7.54 -1.70
N LEU A 250 16.62 8.57 -0.87
CA LEU A 250 15.30 8.86 -0.31
C LEU A 250 14.27 9.19 -1.40
N SER A 251 14.62 10.02 -2.38
CA SER A 251 13.70 10.34 -3.49
C SER A 251 13.38 9.10 -4.33
N LYS A 252 14.37 8.24 -4.58
CA LYS A 252 14.18 6.94 -5.26
C LYS A 252 13.26 6.02 -4.46
N ALA A 253 13.51 5.87 -3.15
CA ALA A 253 12.67 5.07 -2.26
C ALA A 253 11.22 5.61 -2.20
N LYS A 254 11.05 6.93 -2.12
CA LYS A 254 9.74 7.59 -2.16
C LYS A 254 8.99 7.26 -3.44
N TRP A 255 9.65 7.38 -4.59
CA TRP A 255 9.03 7.07 -5.88
C TRP A 255 8.67 5.59 -6.02
N LEU A 256 9.52 4.70 -5.50
CA LEU A 256 9.25 3.26 -5.46
C LEU A 256 8.00 2.95 -4.62
N LEU A 257 7.89 3.54 -3.42
CA LEU A 257 6.69 3.42 -2.58
C LEU A 257 5.43 3.91 -3.30
N VAL A 258 5.50 5.05 -3.99
CA VAL A 258 4.37 5.58 -4.78
C VAL A 258 3.97 4.60 -5.90
N LYS A 259 4.93 4.07 -6.65
CA LYS A 259 4.65 3.10 -7.72
C LYS A 259 4.02 1.81 -7.19
N GLN A 260 4.40 1.40 -5.98
CA GLN A 260 3.88 0.18 -5.35
C GLN A 260 2.42 0.31 -4.89
N THR A 261 1.89 1.51 -4.66
CA THR A 261 0.48 1.70 -4.24
C THR A 261 -0.56 1.70 -5.36
N GLN A 262 -0.14 1.46 -6.60
CA GLN A 262 -1.05 1.27 -7.73
C GLN A 262 -1.75 -0.09 -7.70
N LYS A 263 -3.08 -0.13 -7.88
CA LYS A 263 -3.81 -1.40 -8.07
C LYS A 263 -3.55 -2.00 -9.46
N GLY A 264 -3.54 -3.33 -9.57
CA GLY A 264 -3.33 -4.06 -10.83
C GLY A 264 -4.50 -4.07 -11.79
N THR A 265 -5.72 -3.99 -11.26
CA THR A 265 -6.96 -4.03 -12.06
C THR A 265 -7.48 -2.63 -12.33
N LEU A 266 -7.02 -2.01 -13.42
CA LEU A 266 -7.51 -0.71 -13.88
C LEU A 266 -8.15 -0.86 -15.26
N ASP A 267 -9.09 0.05 -15.54
CA ASP A 267 -9.55 0.28 -16.90
C ASP A 267 -8.42 0.86 -17.77
N PHE A 268 -8.62 0.82 -19.09
CA PHE A 268 -7.61 1.28 -20.05
C PHE A 268 -7.17 2.73 -19.79
N ILE A 269 -8.13 3.64 -19.54
CA ILE A 269 -7.84 5.06 -19.33
C ILE A 269 -7.10 5.27 -18.02
N ALA A 270 -7.54 4.63 -16.94
CA ALA A 270 -6.85 4.68 -15.67
C ALA A 270 -5.41 4.15 -15.76
N TRP A 271 -5.18 3.11 -16.55
CA TRP A 271 -3.86 2.49 -16.68
C TRP A 271 -2.84 3.37 -17.41
N TYR A 272 -3.23 3.95 -18.55
CA TYR A 272 -2.32 4.69 -19.41
C TYR A 272 -2.28 6.19 -19.13
N PHE A 273 -3.40 6.80 -18.73
CA PHE A 273 -3.51 8.25 -18.58
C PHE A 273 -3.55 8.69 -17.11
N ASN A 274 -4.48 8.16 -16.31
CA ASN A 274 -4.64 8.65 -14.94
C ASN A 274 -3.46 8.22 -14.06
N ARG A 275 -3.03 6.96 -14.13
CA ARG A 275 -1.97 6.40 -13.28
C ARG A 275 -0.68 7.23 -13.26
N PRO A 276 -0.08 7.64 -14.39
CA PRO A 276 1.12 8.49 -14.38
C PRO A 276 0.89 9.82 -13.63
N LEU A 277 -0.24 10.47 -13.87
CA LEU A 277 -0.61 11.75 -13.27
C LEU A 277 -0.90 11.60 -11.77
N GLU A 278 -1.66 10.56 -11.39
CA GLU A 278 -1.90 10.20 -10.00
C GLU A 278 -0.58 9.97 -9.24
N ASN A 279 0.35 9.20 -9.82
CA ASN A 279 1.63 8.92 -9.18
C ASN A 279 2.46 10.20 -9.00
N LEU A 280 2.48 11.08 -10.00
CA LEU A 280 3.16 12.37 -9.90
C LEU A 280 2.52 13.23 -8.79
N THR A 281 1.20 13.36 -8.78
CA THR A 281 0.45 14.12 -7.77
C THR A 281 0.72 13.58 -6.37
N VAL A 282 0.58 12.26 -6.16
CA VAL A 282 0.88 11.62 -4.87
C VAL A 282 2.32 11.87 -4.48
N TYR A 283 3.29 11.74 -5.40
CA TYR A 283 4.68 12.02 -5.10
C TYR A 283 4.89 13.46 -4.63
N LEU A 284 4.24 14.45 -5.25
CA LEU A 284 4.35 15.85 -4.85
C LEU A 284 3.71 16.12 -3.48
N ILE A 285 2.48 15.65 -3.26
CA ILE A 285 1.71 15.97 -2.05
C ILE A 285 1.97 15.02 -0.87
N ALA A 286 2.66 13.89 -1.08
CA ALA A 286 2.91 12.86 -0.07
C ALA A 286 3.48 13.42 1.24
N ASN A 287 4.31 14.46 1.18
CA ASN A 287 4.89 15.12 2.35
C ASN A 287 4.09 16.35 2.83
N GLY A 288 3.11 16.80 2.05
CA GLY A 288 2.31 17.99 2.31
C GLY A 288 1.20 17.79 3.37
N PRO A 289 0.52 18.87 3.76
CA PRO A 289 -0.39 18.90 4.90
C PRO A 289 -1.68 18.09 4.73
N LEU A 290 -2.13 17.92 3.49
CA LEU A 290 -3.43 17.36 3.15
C LEU A 290 -3.56 15.90 3.56
N THR A 291 -4.62 15.53 4.27
CA THR A 291 -4.96 14.13 4.60
C THR A 291 -5.69 13.45 3.44
N PRO A 292 -5.69 12.09 3.36
CA PRO A 292 -6.50 11.37 2.37
C PRO A 292 -7.96 11.84 2.36
N ASN A 293 -8.62 11.84 3.52
CA ASN A 293 -10.02 12.25 3.64
C ASN A 293 -10.27 13.71 3.19
N GLN A 294 -9.31 14.62 3.42
CA GLN A 294 -9.42 16.00 2.91
C GLN A 294 -9.39 16.04 1.37
N ILE A 295 -8.58 15.18 0.74
CA ILE A 295 -8.58 15.05 -0.72
C ILE A 295 -9.93 14.51 -1.18
N THR A 296 -10.47 13.48 -0.53
CA THR A 296 -11.81 12.93 -0.84
C THR A 296 -12.88 14.01 -0.81
N VAL A 297 -12.89 14.88 0.20
CA VAL A 297 -13.84 16.00 0.30
C VAL A 297 -13.65 17.00 -0.85
N ILE A 298 -12.41 17.37 -1.16
CA ILE A 298 -12.09 18.28 -2.28
C ILE A 298 -12.58 17.68 -3.61
N VAL A 299 -12.36 16.38 -3.83
CA VAL A 299 -12.82 15.65 -5.03
C VAL A 299 -14.33 15.71 -5.15
N ASN A 300 -15.05 15.43 -4.06
CA ASN A 300 -16.51 15.49 -4.03
C ASN A 300 -17.03 16.89 -4.35
N ILE A 301 -16.49 17.93 -3.71
CA ILE A 301 -16.87 19.33 -3.98
C ILE A 301 -16.62 19.68 -5.45
N LEU A 302 -15.45 19.31 -5.98
CA LEU A 302 -15.12 19.56 -7.38
C LEU A 302 -16.08 18.84 -8.34
N ALA A 303 -16.48 17.61 -8.03
CA ALA A 303 -17.44 16.86 -8.84
C ALA A 303 -18.83 17.53 -8.87
N PHE A 304 -19.32 18.07 -7.75
CA PHE A 304 -20.57 18.84 -7.74
C PHE A 304 -20.46 20.17 -8.49
N ILE A 305 -19.30 20.83 -8.44
CA ILE A 305 -19.04 22.03 -9.27
C ILE A 305 -19.09 21.65 -10.76
N VAL A 306 -18.46 20.55 -11.15
CA VAL A 306 -18.51 20.02 -12.52
C VAL A 306 -19.96 19.76 -12.97
N ALA A 307 -20.77 19.11 -12.14
CA ALA A 307 -22.19 18.90 -12.42
C ALA A 307 -22.95 20.22 -12.57
N GLY A 308 -22.69 21.19 -11.69
CA GLY A 308 -23.26 22.54 -11.78
C GLY A 308 -22.89 23.26 -13.07
N CYS A 309 -21.66 23.13 -13.55
CA CYS A 309 -21.23 23.70 -14.84
C CYS A 309 -22.00 23.11 -16.04
N PHE A 310 -22.24 21.79 -16.04
CA PHE A 310 -23.06 21.16 -17.08
C PHE A 310 -24.52 21.63 -17.01
N ILE A 311 -25.11 21.67 -15.81
CA ILE A 311 -26.50 22.10 -15.63
C ILE A 311 -26.70 23.57 -15.98
N ALA A 312 -25.78 24.45 -15.61
CA ALA A 312 -25.92 25.89 -15.84
C ALA A 312 -25.72 26.30 -17.30
N SER A 313 -24.89 25.57 -18.06
CA SER A 313 -24.51 25.93 -19.42
C SER A 313 -25.69 26.19 -20.37
N PRO A 314 -26.73 25.34 -20.47
CA PRO A 314 -27.86 25.57 -21.37
C PRO A 314 -28.67 26.84 -21.04
N TYR A 315 -28.81 27.18 -19.76
CA TYR A 315 -29.61 28.33 -19.32
C TYR A 315 -28.89 29.68 -19.52
N LEU A 316 -27.57 29.65 -19.71
CA LEU A 316 -26.75 30.84 -19.94
C LEU A 316 -26.59 31.19 -21.42
N VAL A 317 -27.16 30.39 -22.33
CA VAL A 317 -27.02 30.61 -23.79
C VAL A 317 -27.56 31.98 -24.21
N THR A 318 -28.69 32.40 -23.62
CA THR A 318 -29.36 33.66 -23.97
C THR A 318 -28.68 34.90 -23.39
N SER A 319 -28.08 34.80 -22.20
CA SER A 319 -27.48 35.94 -21.48
C SER A 319 -25.96 36.06 -21.68
N HIS A 320 -25.24 34.95 -21.77
CA HIS A 320 -23.77 34.92 -21.81
C HIS A 320 -23.24 33.80 -22.72
N LEU A 321 -23.35 33.98 -24.03
CA LEU A 321 -22.99 32.98 -25.04
C LEU A 321 -21.57 32.42 -24.92
N MET A 322 -20.56 33.26 -24.65
CA MET A 322 -19.17 32.78 -24.49
C MET A 322 -19.03 31.86 -23.28
N LEU A 323 -19.67 32.23 -22.16
CA LEU A 323 -19.66 31.45 -20.93
C LEU A 323 -20.40 30.11 -21.13
N ALA A 324 -21.58 30.15 -21.76
CA ALA A 324 -22.36 28.96 -22.08
C ALA A 324 -21.56 27.94 -22.93
N ARG A 325 -20.72 28.41 -23.86
CA ARG A 325 -19.83 27.55 -24.67
C ARG A 325 -18.61 27.05 -23.91
N ALA A 326 -18.06 27.83 -22.97
CA ALA A 326 -16.87 27.48 -22.22
C ALA A 326 -17.14 26.49 -21.06
N LEU A 327 -18.29 26.61 -20.38
CA LEU A 327 -18.64 25.82 -19.19
C LEU A 327 -18.56 24.29 -19.39
N PRO A 328 -19.10 23.70 -20.47
CA PRO A 328 -19.01 22.26 -20.69
C PRO A 328 -17.57 21.75 -20.86
N TRP A 329 -16.68 22.57 -21.45
CA TRP A 329 -15.26 22.25 -21.56
C TRP A 329 -14.55 22.33 -20.21
N LEU A 330 -14.86 23.36 -19.41
CA LEU A 330 -14.36 23.46 -18.03
C LEU A 330 -14.85 22.30 -17.17
N ALA A 331 -16.12 21.91 -17.32
CA ALA A 331 -16.70 20.76 -16.65
C ALA A 331 -16.00 19.46 -17.06
N PHE A 332 -15.72 19.28 -18.35
CA PHE A 332 -14.98 18.12 -18.84
C PHE A 332 -13.54 18.05 -18.29
N ILE A 333 -12.81 19.17 -18.31
CA ILE A 333 -11.45 19.24 -17.73
C ILE A 333 -11.51 18.97 -16.22
N GLY A 334 -12.50 19.55 -15.53
CA GLY A 334 -12.76 19.30 -14.12
C GLY A 334 -13.04 17.83 -13.83
N LEU A 335 -13.84 17.16 -14.67
CA LEU A 335 -14.13 15.73 -14.56
C LEU A 335 -12.86 14.87 -14.72
N VAL A 336 -11.99 15.20 -15.69
CA VAL A 336 -10.67 14.54 -15.81
C VAL A 336 -9.85 14.74 -14.54
N GLY A 337 -9.87 15.96 -13.96
CA GLY A 337 -9.24 16.26 -12.68
C GLY A 337 -9.80 15.42 -11.53
N VAL A 338 -11.12 15.32 -11.40
CA VAL A 338 -11.82 14.46 -10.42
C VAL A 338 -11.38 13.01 -10.57
N ASN A 339 -11.37 12.48 -11.79
CA ASN A 339 -10.96 11.10 -12.07
C ASN A 339 -9.54 10.77 -11.61
N ILE A 340 -8.62 11.72 -11.78
CA ILE A 340 -7.22 11.58 -11.34
C ILE A 340 -7.15 11.70 -9.82
N LEU A 341 -7.77 12.73 -9.22
CA LEU A 341 -7.67 13.00 -7.78
C LEU A 341 -8.35 11.92 -6.91
N ASP A 342 -9.40 11.28 -7.40
CA ASP A 342 -10.05 10.12 -6.75
C ASP A 342 -9.16 8.87 -6.69
N GLY A 343 -8.08 8.80 -7.49
CA GLY A 343 -7.05 7.77 -7.34
C GLY A 343 -5.97 8.15 -6.32
N VAL A 344 -5.84 9.44 -6.02
CA VAL A 344 -4.75 10.02 -5.21
C VAL A 344 -4.97 9.79 -3.72
N ASP A 345 -6.20 9.91 -3.22
CA ASP A 345 -6.56 9.70 -1.82
C ASP A 345 -6.22 8.28 -1.33
N GLY A 346 -6.63 7.24 -2.05
CA GLY A 346 -6.40 5.84 -1.72
C GLY A 346 -4.93 5.47 -1.84
N LYS A 347 -4.18 6.09 -2.77
CA LYS A 347 -2.73 5.95 -2.82
C LYS A 347 -2.06 6.64 -1.64
N LEU A 348 -2.50 7.85 -1.30
CA LEU A 348 -1.96 8.62 -0.19
C LEU A 348 -2.21 7.91 1.15
N ALA A 349 -3.39 7.30 1.32
CA ALA A 349 -3.75 6.50 2.48
C ALA A 349 -2.82 5.27 2.62
N ARG A 350 -2.57 4.53 1.53
CA ARG A 350 -1.66 3.36 1.53
C ARG A 350 -0.22 3.73 1.82
N ILE A 351 0.30 4.80 1.22
CA ILE A 351 1.70 5.20 1.47
C ILE A 351 1.87 5.65 2.91
N ARG A 352 0.88 6.36 3.48
CA ARG A 352 0.94 6.88 4.86
C ARG A 352 0.48 5.89 5.92
N ASP A 353 0.06 4.71 5.51
CA ASP A 353 -0.52 3.66 6.34
C ASP A 353 -1.68 4.16 7.23
N LYS A 354 -2.54 4.98 6.61
CA LYS A 354 -3.73 5.57 7.24
C LYS A 354 -4.99 5.09 6.54
N LEU A 355 -5.24 3.78 6.61
CA LEU A 355 -6.54 3.25 6.22
C LEU A 355 -7.51 3.45 7.40
N THR A 356 -8.58 4.19 7.17
CA THR A 356 -9.60 4.44 8.20
C THR A 356 -10.87 3.70 7.86
N LEU A 357 -11.62 3.27 8.89
CA LEU A 357 -12.95 2.67 8.69
C LEU A 357 -13.93 3.68 8.05
N LEU A 358 -13.77 4.97 8.39
CA LEU A 358 -14.53 6.06 7.77
C LEU A 358 -14.29 6.13 6.24
N GLY A 359 -13.09 5.77 5.79
CA GLY A 359 -12.75 5.66 4.37
C GLY A 359 -13.65 4.68 3.59
N HIS A 360 -14.31 3.74 4.26
CA HIS A 360 -15.28 2.86 3.58
C HIS A 360 -16.55 3.58 3.13
N LEU A 361 -16.92 4.72 3.75
CA LEU A 361 -18.04 5.54 3.30
C LEU A 361 -17.72 6.32 2.02
N GLU A 362 -16.44 6.49 1.67
CA GLU A 362 -16.01 7.20 0.45
C GLU A 362 -16.66 6.56 -0.78
N HIS A 363 -16.71 5.23 -0.84
CA HIS A 363 -17.34 4.50 -1.93
C HIS A 363 -18.83 4.84 -2.17
N SER A 364 -19.54 5.28 -1.13
CA SER A 364 -20.94 5.73 -1.26
C SER A 364 -21.01 7.13 -1.85
N PHE A 365 -20.15 8.03 -1.39
CA PHE A 365 -20.04 9.38 -1.94
C PHE A 365 -19.55 9.37 -3.39
N ASP A 366 -18.63 8.45 -3.74
CA ASP A 366 -18.18 8.22 -5.11
C ASP A 366 -19.35 7.95 -6.04
N GLN A 367 -20.22 7.03 -5.62
CA GLN A 367 -21.39 6.68 -6.40
C GLN A 367 -22.35 7.86 -6.52
N LEU A 368 -22.57 8.63 -5.45
CA LEU A 368 -23.47 9.77 -5.47
C LEU A 368 -23.00 10.85 -6.45
N TYR A 369 -21.74 11.27 -6.39
CA TYR A 369 -21.25 12.31 -7.29
C TYR A 369 -21.15 11.80 -8.74
N GLU A 370 -20.80 10.53 -8.95
CA GLU A 370 -20.74 9.92 -10.29
C GLU A 370 -22.09 10.00 -10.99
N GLN A 371 -23.15 9.51 -10.34
CA GLN A 371 -24.50 9.56 -10.90
C GLN A 371 -24.97 11.00 -11.13
N THR A 372 -24.61 11.93 -10.23
CA THR A 372 -24.96 13.35 -10.36
C THR A 372 -24.29 13.98 -11.60
N VAL A 373 -23.00 13.72 -11.83
CA VAL A 373 -22.29 14.22 -13.01
C VAL A 373 -22.84 13.60 -14.29
N TYR A 374 -23.16 12.30 -14.29
CA TYR A 374 -23.74 11.65 -15.47
C TYR A 374 -25.10 12.25 -15.82
N PHE A 375 -25.98 12.42 -14.83
CA PHE A 375 -27.25 13.10 -15.02
C PHE A 375 -27.06 14.51 -15.57
N ALA A 376 -26.17 15.31 -14.97
CA ALA A 376 -25.90 16.68 -15.38
C ALA A 376 -25.39 16.78 -16.83
N ALA A 377 -24.45 15.91 -17.23
CA ALA A 377 -23.93 15.87 -18.60
C ALA A 377 -24.99 15.44 -19.61
N MET A 378 -25.80 14.43 -19.29
CA MET A 378 -26.92 14.02 -20.16
C MET A 378 -27.99 15.11 -20.26
N TRP A 379 -28.29 15.79 -19.15
CA TRP A 379 -29.20 16.94 -19.10
C TRP A 379 -28.72 18.07 -20.01
N TYR A 380 -27.43 18.42 -19.94
CA TYR A 380 -26.80 19.38 -20.84
C TYR A 380 -27.03 18.99 -22.32
N CYS A 381 -26.75 17.75 -22.68
CA CYS A 381 -26.90 17.25 -24.04
C CYS A 381 -28.34 17.31 -24.55
N LEU A 382 -29.34 17.07 -23.70
CA LEU A 382 -30.75 17.17 -24.09
C LEU A 382 -31.21 18.60 -24.33
N ASN A 383 -30.86 19.52 -23.41
CA ASN A 383 -31.31 20.90 -23.50
C ASN A 383 -30.69 21.62 -24.69
N ILE A 384 -29.42 21.33 -25.03
CA ILE A 384 -28.75 21.97 -26.17
C ILE A 384 -29.17 21.41 -27.53
N THR A 385 -29.85 20.27 -27.57
CA THR A 385 -30.32 19.61 -28.81
C THR A 385 -31.84 19.69 -28.98
N GLU A 386 -32.54 20.41 -28.08
CA GLU A 386 -33.98 20.70 -28.11
C GLU A 386 -34.87 19.46 -28.35
N GLN A 387 -34.45 18.30 -27.82
CA GLN A 387 -35.18 17.05 -28.00
C GLN A 387 -36.45 16.99 -27.14
N LYS A 388 -37.45 16.20 -27.57
CA LYS A 388 -38.64 15.92 -26.75
C LYS A 388 -38.22 15.32 -25.41
N LEU A 389 -38.58 15.98 -24.32
CA LEU A 389 -38.02 15.70 -22.99
C LEU A 389 -38.31 14.27 -22.49
N ILE A 390 -39.55 13.79 -22.66
CA ILE A 390 -40.03 12.57 -21.98
C ILE A 390 -39.26 11.29 -22.38
N PRO A 391 -39.11 10.92 -23.68
CA PRO A 391 -38.43 9.69 -24.05
C PRO A 391 -36.97 9.65 -23.58
N TRP A 392 -36.29 10.79 -23.62
CA TRP A 392 -34.89 10.86 -23.22
C TRP A 392 -34.67 10.82 -21.71
N ILE A 393 -35.57 11.40 -20.91
CA ILE A 393 -35.52 11.26 -19.45
C ILE A 393 -35.65 9.78 -19.05
N ILE A 394 -36.54 9.02 -19.72
CA ILE A 394 -36.68 7.59 -19.46
C ILE A 394 -35.36 6.85 -19.73
N LEU A 395 -34.66 7.19 -20.82
CA LEU A 395 -33.35 6.60 -21.12
C LEU A 395 -32.25 7.00 -20.12
N ILE A 396 -32.26 8.23 -19.61
CA ILE A 396 -31.35 8.66 -18.55
C ILE A 396 -31.60 7.83 -17.29
N ILE A 397 -32.86 7.73 -16.84
CA ILE A 397 -33.22 6.93 -15.66
C ILE A 397 -32.81 5.47 -15.85
N ALA A 398 -33.09 4.89 -17.03
CA ALA A 398 -32.67 3.54 -17.36
C ALA A 398 -31.15 3.37 -17.26
N PHE A 399 -30.37 4.33 -17.76
CA PHE A 399 -28.91 4.30 -17.65
C PHE A 399 -28.45 4.32 -16.17
N LEU A 400 -28.95 5.27 -15.36
CA LEU A 400 -28.55 5.41 -13.96
C LEU A 400 -28.87 4.13 -13.15
N ILE A 401 -30.03 3.50 -13.44
CA ILE A 401 -30.43 2.23 -12.82
C ILE A 401 -29.48 1.10 -13.23
N VAL A 402 -29.21 0.94 -14.53
CA VAL A 402 -28.36 -0.13 -15.05
C VAL A 402 -26.91 0.03 -14.57
N ASP A 403 -26.38 1.25 -14.54
CA ASP A 403 -25.03 1.54 -14.04
C ASP A 403 -24.92 1.27 -12.53
N THR A 404 -25.91 1.68 -11.75
CA THR A 404 -26.00 1.35 -10.32
C THR A 404 -26.10 -0.16 -10.10
N PHE A 405 -26.86 -0.86 -10.93
CA PHE A 405 -26.99 -2.32 -10.89
C PHE A 405 -25.64 -3.02 -11.17
N ASN A 406 -24.84 -2.54 -12.13
CA ASN A 406 -23.49 -3.07 -12.39
C ASN A 406 -22.61 -3.05 -11.13
N ARG A 407 -22.62 -1.92 -10.41
CA ARG A 407 -21.87 -1.76 -9.16
C ARG A 407 -22.44 -2.67 -8.08
N HIS A 408 -23.77 -2.75 -7.96
CA HIS A 408 -24.43 -3.62 -7.00
C HIS A 408 -24.05 -5.09 -7.19
N VAL A 409 -24.12 -5.62 -8.41
CA VAL A 409 -23.71 -7.01 -8.73
C VAL A 409 -22.26 -7.25 -8.31
N SER A 410 -21.34 -6.34 -8.66
CA SER A 410 -19.93 -6.48 -8.27
C SER A 410 -19.71 -6.39 -6.75
N MET A 411 -20.49 -5.59 -6.03
CA MET A 411 -20.41 -5.48 -4.57
C MET A 411 -20.96 -6.72 -3.87
N GLN A 412 -22.13 -7.22 -4.29
CA GLN A 412 -22.70 -8.45 -3.74
C GLN A 412 -21.77 -9.65 -3.97
N TYR A 413 -21.24 -9.77 -5.18
CA TYR A 413 -20.25 -10.80 -5.49
C TYR A 413 -19.03 -10.73 -4.55
N TYR A 414 -18.47 -9.54 -4.33
CA TYR A 414 -17.35 -9.36 -3.41
C TYR A 414 -17.71 -9.67 -1.95
N ASN A 415 -18.91 -9.31 -1.50
CA ASN A 415 -19.35 -9.59 -0.13
C ASN A 415 -19.47 -11.08 0.16
N VAL A 416 -19.90 -11.86 -0.83
CA VAL A 416 -20.03 -13.32 -0.75
C VAL A 416 -18.68 -14.00 -0.94
N MET A 417 -17.99 -13.71 -2.04
CA MET A 417 -16.79 -14.44 -2.47
C MET A 417 -15.49 -13.92 -1.86
N ARG A 418 -15.49 -12.72 -1.25
CA ARG A 418 -14.30 -11.99 -0.75
C ARG A 418 -13.21 -11.73 -1.79
N VAL A 419 -13.51 -11.98 -3.06
CA VAL A 419 -12.66 -11.72 -4.23
C VAL A 419 -13.42 -10.81 -5.18
N SER A 420 -12.73 -9.89 -5.84
CA SER A 420 -13.37 -9.03 -6.84
C SER A 420 -13.80 -9.87 -8.04
N LEU A 421 -14.98 -9.57 -8.61
CA LEU A 421 -15.46 -10.24 -9.82
C LEU A 421 -14.43 -10.21 -10.95
N ALA A 422 -13.78 -9.07 -11.12
CA ALA A 422 -12.73 -8.87 -12.12
C ALA A 422 -11.45 -9.69 -11.91
N ASP A 423 -11.24 -10.21 -10.70
CA ASP A 423 -10.10 -11.06 -10.38
C ASP A 423 -10.44 -12.55 -10.40
N SER A 424 -11.70 -12.89 -10.61
CA SER A 424 -12.18 -14.28 -10.54
C SER A 424 -11.82 -15.11 -11.77
N GLY A 425 -11.43 -14.46 -12.88
CA GLY A 425 -11.02 -15.15 -14.09
C GLY A 425 -10.30 -14.25 -15.09
N ARG A 426 -9.63 -14.86 -16.08
CA ARG A 426 -8.90 -14.14 -17.13
C ARG A 426 -9.82 -13.24 -17.98
N LEU A 427 -10.99 -13.76 -18.36
CA LEU A 427 -12.00 -13.01 -19.11
C LEU A 427 -12.51 -11.80 -18.30
N ASP A 428 -12.74 -11.98 -17.00
CA ASP A 428 -13.23 -10.90 -16.12
C ASP A 428 -12.20 -9.76 -16.01
N ARG A 429 -10.92 -10.14 -15.90
CA ARG A 429 -9.79 -9.19 -15.87
C ARG A 429 -9.62 -8.45 -17.19
N MET A 430 -9.80 -9.13 -18.31
CA MET A 430 -9.74 -8.52 -19.64
C MET A 430 -10.91 -7.57 -19.87
N PHE A 431 -12.13 -8.00 -19.52
CA PHE A 431 -13.34 -7.18 -19.69
C PHE A 431 -13.32 -5.92 -18.81
N ARG A 432 -12.74 -5.98 -17.61
CA ARG A 432 -12.52 -4.79 -16.76
C ARG A 432 -11.69 -3.68 -17.42
N ARG A 433 -10.96 -3.95 -18.51
CA ARG A 433 -10.25 -2.88 -19.23
C ARG A 433 -11.19 -1.96 -19.99
N ILE A 434 -12.37 -2.46 -20.35
CA ILE A 434 -13.33 -1.82 -21.23
C ILE A 434 -14.72 -1.71 -20.61
N ASP A 435 -14.92 -2.07 -19.34
CA ASP A 435 -16.24 -2.07 -18.73
C ASP A 435 -16.81 -0.65 -18.57
N GLY A 436 -18.14 -0.58 -18.43
CA GLY A 436 -18.87 0.65 -18.13
C GLY A 436 -18.47 1.17 -16.75
N ARG A 437 -17.60 2.18 -16.74
CA ARG A 437 -17.11 2.88 -15.53
C ARG A 437 -16.85 4.34 -15.83
N ARG A 438 -16.66 5.13 -14.77
CA ARG A 438 -16.37 6.57 -14.81
C ARG A 438 -15.32 6.98 -15.82
N ASN A 439 -14.14 6.36 -15.80
CA ASN A 439 -13.06 6.69 -16.74
C ASN A 439 -13.43 6.37 -18.19
N THR A 440 -14.12 5.24 -18.42
CA THR A 440 -14.59 4.85 -19.75
C THR A 440 -15.68 5.80 -20.25
N TYR A 441 -16.65 6.17 -19.41
CA TYR A 441 -17.70 7.13 -19.77
C TYR A 441 -17.15 8.55 -20.01
N THR A 442 -16.02 8.90 -19.41
CA THR A 442 -15.33 10.17 -19.73
C THR A 442 -14.95 10.24 -21.22
N ILE A 443 -14.63 9.11 -21.85
CA ILE A 443 -14.41 9.06 -23.31
C ILE A 443 -15.71 9.35 -24.06
N HIS A 444 -16.85 8.79 -23.61
CA HIS A 444 -18.15 9.06 -24.22
C HIS A 444 -18.46 10.56 -24.14
N PHE A 445 -18.21 11.20 -23.00
CA PHE A 445 -18.37 12.65 -22.86
C PHE A 445 -17.49 13.42 -23.84
N LEU A 446 -16.21 13.07 -23.98
CA LEU A 446 -15.32 13.74 -24.93
C LEU A 446 -15.85 13.65 -26.36
N ILE A 447 -16.23 12.45 -26.79
CA ILE A 447 -16.73 12.20 -28.16
C ILE A 447 -17.98 13.03 -28.42
N PHE A 448 -18.99 12.97 -27.54
CA PHE A 448 -20.25 13.65 -27.79
C PHE A 448 -20.21 15.15 -27.52
N LEU A 449 -19.26 15.64 -26.71
CA LEU A 449 -19.01 17.07 -26.57
C LEU A 449 -18.47 17.66 -27.90
N LEU A 450 -17.59 16.93 -28.57
CA LEU A 450 -17.03 17.29 -29.89
C LEU A 450 -18.07 17.18 -31.02
N LEU A 451 -18.92 16.16 -30.99
CA LEU A 451 -19.91 15.93 -32.05
C LEU A 451 -21.12 16.88 -31.96
N PRO A 452 -21.79 17.18 -33.09
CA PRO A 452 -23.02 17.97 -33.09
C PRO A 452 -24.20 17.19 -32.46
N TRP A 453 -24.24 15.87 -32.61
CA TRP A 453 -25.34 15.02 -32.14
C TRP A 453 -25.17 14.58 -30.67
N LYS A 454 -25.15 15.56 -29.77
CA LYS A 454 -24.89 15.40 -28.33
C LYS A 454 -25.85 14.43 -27.63
N GLN A 455 -27.11 14.35 -28.07
CA GLN A 455 -28.13 13.49 -27.47
C GLN A 455 -27.77 11.99 -27.48
N TYR A 456 -27.00 11.53 -28.47
CA TYR A 456 -26.58 10.13 -28.56
C TYR A 456 -25.60 9.70 -27.46
N LEU A 457 -25.09 10.63 -26.66
CA LEU A 457 -24.37 10.32 -25.42
C LEU A 457 -25.16 9.36 -24.53
N ILE A 458 -26.46 9.61 -24.37
CA ILE A 458 -27.35 8.82 -23.50
C ILE A 458 -27.44 7.39 -24.02
N ILE A 459 -27.67 7.22 -25.33
CA ILE A 459 -27.79 5.90 -25.97
C ILE A 459 -26.45 5.15 -25.88
N SER A 460 -25.34 5.84 -26.13
CA SER A 460 -24.00 5.25 -26.08
C SER A 460 -23.66 4.74 -24.67
N MET A 461 -23.89 5.56 -23.64
CA MET A 461 -23.64 5.19 -22.25
C MET A 461 -24.59 4.10 -21.77
N LEU A 462 -25.88 4.18 -22.09
CA LEU A 462 -26.87 3.14 -21.77
C LEU A 462 -26.52 1.80 -22.40
N THR A 463 -26.17 1.79 -23.69
CA THR A 463 -25.78 0.58 -24.41
C THR A 463 -24.57 -0.05 -23.73
N HIS A 464 -23.56 0.76 -23.40
CA HIS A 464 -22.36 0.27 -22.76
C HIS A 464 -22.60 -0.25 -21.33
N ALA A 465 -23.41 0.45 -20.53
CA ALA A 465 -23.83 0.02 -19.20
C ALA A 465 -24.61 -1.29 -19.26
N THR A 466 -25.48 -1.46 -20.26
CA THR A 466 -26.28 -2.68 -20.46
C THR A 466 -25.42 -3.88 -20.84
N ILE A 467 -24.47 -3.72 -21.76
CA ILE A 467 -23.50 -4.76 -22.11
C ILE A 467 -22.70 -5.17 -20.87
N THR A 468 -22.26 -4.19 -20.08
CA THR A 468 -21.54 -4.42 -18.82
C THR A 468 -22.38 -5.20 -17.83
N SER A 469 -23.66 -4.87 -17.68
CA SER A 469 -24.62 -5.57 -16.82
C SER A 469 -24.80 -7.03 -17.18
N LEU A 470 -25.02 -7.29 -18.47
CA LEU A 470 -25.20 -8.65 -18.97
C LEU A 470 -23.96 -9.50 -18.69
N ILE A 471 -22.77 -8.95 -18.95
CA ILE A 471 -21.51 -9.67 -18.72
C ILE A 471 -21.28 -9.86 -17.22
N TYR A 472 -21.36 -8.82 -16.38
CA TYR A 472 -21.12 -8.93 -14.94
C TYR A 472 -22.09 -9.88 -14.25
N THR A 473 -23.37 -9.82 -14.60
CA THR A 473 -24.38 -10.73 -14.05
C THR A 473 -24.08 -12.17 -14.47
N SER A 474 -23.83 -12.41 -15.76
CA SER A 474 -23.52 -13.76 -16.27
C SER A 474 -22.26 -14.35 -15.63
N ARG A 475 -21.22 -13.53 -15.46
CA ARG A 475 -19.94 -13.95 -14.86
C ARG A 475 -20.05 -14.15 -13.35
N ALA A 476 -20.80 -13.31 -12.65
CA ALA A 476 -21.09 -13.50 -11.24
C ALA A 476 -21.84 -14.82 -11.00
N ILE A 477 -22.92 -15.09 -11.76
CA ILE A 477 -23.67 -16.35 -11.67
C ILE A 477 -22.77 -17.54 -11.98
N TYR A 478 -21.94 -17.45 -13.01
CA TYR A 478 -21.00 -18.52 -13.37
C TYR A 478 -20.06 -18.88 -12.22
N HIS A 479 -19.42 -17.90 -11.61
CA HIS A 479 -18.45 -18.14 -10.53
C HIS A 479 -19.13 -18.56 -9.23
N LEU A 480 -20.28 -17.98 -8.89
CA LEU A 480 -21.06 -18.38 -7.70
C LEU A 480 -21.53 -19.84 -7.83
N ARG A 481 -22.06 -20.26 -8.99
CA ARG A 481 -22.44 -21.66 -9.23
C ARG A 481 -21.25 -22.63 -9.17
N ARG A 482 -20.04 -22.17 -9.50
CA ARG A 482 -18.82 -22.97 -9.34
C ARG A 482 -18.42 -23.08 -7.87
N ALA A 483 -18.57 -21.99 -7.11
CA ALA A 483 -18.33 -21.97 -5.68
C ALA A 483 -19.30 -22.91 -4.93
N ASP A 484 -20.59 -22.95 -5.33
CA ASP A 484 -21.57 -23.91 -4.79
C ASP A 484 -21.15 -25.37 -5.00
N LYS A 485 -20.37 -25.64 -6.05
CA LYS A 485 -19.77 -26.96 -6.35
C LYS A 485 -18.40 -27.17 -5.70
N GLY A 486 -18.00 -26.28 -4.78
CA GLY A 486 -16.70 -26.32 -4.09
C GLY A 486 -15.51 -25.79 -4.89
N ILE A 487 -15.73 -25.24 -6.09
CA ILE A 487 -14.66 -24.70 -6.94
C ILE A 487 -14.61 -23.18 -6.79
N PHE A 488 -13.74 -22.71 -5.91
CA PHE A 488 -13.52 -21.28 -5.72
C PHE A 488 -12.59 -20.72 -6.81
N PRO A 489 -12.75 -19.44 -7.19
CA PRO A 489 -11.79 -18.76 -8.03
C PRO A 489 -10.41 -18.87 -7.39
N LYS A 490 -9.39 -19.27 -8.17
CA LYS A 490 -7.99 -19.24 -7.71
C LYS A 490 -7.61 -17.79 -7.42
N THR A 491 -7.73 -17.35 -6.18
CA THR A 491 -6.65 -16.57 -5.60
C THR A 491 -5.52 -17.55 -5.40
N GLU A 492 -4.39 -17.35 -6.09
CA GLU A 492 -3.13 -17.98 -5.67
C GLU A 492 -3.03 -17.87 -4.15
N GLU A 493 -2.74 -19.01 -3.55
CA GLU A 493 -3.32 -19.50 -2.32
C GLU A 493 -3.20 -18.58 -1.09
N ILE A 494 -4.27 -18.53 -0.30
CA ILE A 494 -4.17 -18.39 1.15
C ILE A 494 -3.81 -19.80 1.64
N VAL A 495 -2.52 -20.03 1.93
CA VAL A 495 -2.01 -21.13 2.76
C VAL A 495 -1.21 -20.51 3.88
#